data_AF-A0A3M6SAG7-F1
#
_entry.id   AF-A0A3M6SAG7-F1
#
_cell.length_a   1.000
_cell.length_b   1.000
_cell.length_c   1.000
_cell.angle_alpha   90.00
_cell.angle_beta   90.00
_cell.angle_gamma   90.00
#
_symmetry.space_group_name_H-M   'P 1'
#
loop_
_entity.id
_entity.type
_entity.pdbx_description
1 polymer ?
#
loop_
_entity_poly.entity_id
_entity_poly.type
_entity_poly.pdbx_seq_one_letter_code
_entity_poly.pdbx_strand_id
1 'polypeptide(L)' 'MEEHVKRLVVERDELSDKLKKLSEFMKSDNFKKLDEDDKMILKIQKDSMKTYKRALGLRIYWEI' A
#
# COMPACT_ATOMS: atom_id res chain seq x y z
N MET A 1 1.23 -21.82 11.17
CA MET A 1 0.55 -20.59 10.74
C MET A 1 -0.88 -20.94 10.34
N GLU A 2 -1.85 -20.42 11.09
CA GLU A 2 -3.28 -20.62 10.82
C GLU A 2 -3.68 -20.05 9.44
N GLU A 3 -4.77 -20.58 8.87
CA GLU A 3 -5.25 -20.17 7.55
C GLU A 3 -5.56 -18.66 7.48
N HIS A 4 -6.09 -18.10 8.57
CA HIS A 4 -6.39 -16.68 8.65
C HIS A 4 -5.10 -15.81 8.62
N VAL A 5 -4.03 -16.22 9.30
CA VAL A 5 -2.72 -15.53 9.26
C VAL A 5 -2.12 -15.59 7.86
N LYS A 6 -2.23 -16.73 7.16
CA LYS A 6 -1.78 -16.84 5.76
C LYS A 6 -2.48 -15.84 4.85
N ARG A 7 -3.80 -15.66 5.00
CA ARG A 7 -4.57 -14.66 4.23
C ARG A 7 -4.10 -13.23 4.52
N LEU A 8 -3.82 -12.89 5.78
CA LEU A 8 -3.29 -11.57 6.15
C LEU A 8 -1.89 -11.31 5.56
N VAL A 9 -1.03 -12.33 5.52
CA VAL A 9 0.29 -12.25 4.89
C VAL A 9 0.16 -11.99 3.39
N VAL A 10 -0.67 -12.76 2.69
CA VAL A 10 -0.93 -12.56 1.25
C VAL A 10 -1.44 -11.15 0.99
N GLU A 11 -2.43 -10.69 1.75
CA GLU A 11 -3.00 -9.35 1.59
C GLU A 11 -1.96 -8.23 1.80
N ARG A 12 -1.08 -8.36 2.82
CA ARG A 12 0.01 -7.41 3.08
C ARG A 12 1.00 -7.37 1.91
N ASP A 13 1.30 -8.52 1.33
CA ASP A 13 2.28 -8.64 0.25
C ASP A 13 1.71 -8.07 -1.07
N GLU A 14 0.46 -8.38 -1.40
CA GLU A 14 -0.25 -7.74 -2.52
C GLU A 14 -0.33 -6.21 -2.35
N LEU A 15 -0.60 -5.73 -1.14
CA LEU A 15 -0.62 -4.30 -0.84
C LEU A 15 0.77 -3.67 -0.98
N SER A 16 1.83 -4.41 -0.67
CA SER A 16 3.21 -3.97 -0.85
C SER A 16 3.55 -3.78 -2.34
N ASP A 17 3.09 -4.70 -3.19
CA ASP A 17 3.27 -4.59 -4.64
C ASP A 17 2.50 -3.41 -5.22
N LYS A 18 1.25 -3.19 -4.76
CA LYS A 18 0.46 -2.01 -5.17
C LYS A 18 1.16 -0.71 -4.74
N LEU A 19 1.68 -0.64 -3.51
CA LEU A 19 2.46 0.50 -3.02
C LEU A 19 3.73 0.75 -3.84
N LYS A 20 4.43 -0.32 -4.24
CA LYS A 20 5.61 -0.23 -5.09
C LYS A 20 5.27 0.41 -6.43
N LYS A 21 4.26 -0.13 -7.14
CA LYS A 21 3.79 0.38 -8.44
C LYS A 21 3.34 1.83 -8.35
N LEU A 22 2.55 2.19 -7.32
CA LEU A 22 2.12 3.58 -7.10
C LEU A 22 3.31 4.50 -6.84
N SER A 23 4.27 4.06 -6.02
CA SER A 23 5.48 4.84 -5.73
C SER A 23 6.36 5.05 -6.98
N GLU A 24 6.45 4.05 -7.85
CA GLU A 24 7.14 4.16 -9.14
C GLU A 24 6.41 5.12 -10.08
N PHE A 25 5.08 4.99 -10.20
CA PHE A 25 4.26 5.90 -10.98
C PHE A 25 4.42 7.35 -10.53
N MET A 26 4.35 7.61 -9.22
CA MET A 26 4.51 8.97 -8.66
C MET A 26 5.90 9.59 -8.90
N LYS A 27 6.91 8.80 -9.28
CA LYS A 27 8.23 9.29 -9.67
C LYS A 27 8.37 9.53 -11.18
N SER A 28 7.42 9.04 -11.98
CA SER A 28 7.46 9.14 -13.44
C SER A 28 7.10 10.54 -13.93
N ASP A 29 7.47 10.85 -15.18
CA ASP A 29 7.07 12.11 -15.82
C ASP A 29 5.55 12.18 -16.07
N ASN A 30 4.86 11.05 -16.15
CA ASN A 30 3.40 11.03 -16.28
C ASN A 30 2.71 11.61 -15.04
N PHE A 31 3.24 11.34 -13.84
CA PHE A 31 2.73 11.94 -12.61
C PHE A 31 2.91 13.46 -12.58
N LYS A 32 4.04 13.97 -13.13
CA LYS A 32 4.30 15.41 -13.19
C LYS A 32 3.28 16.16 -14.05
N LYS A 33 2.71 15.49 -15.05
CA LYS A 33 1.72 16.03 -15.98
C LYS A 33 0.29 16.06 -15.44
N LEU A 34 0.02 15.39 -14.30
CA LEU A 34 -1.28 15.43 -13.65
C LEU A 34 -1.54 16.83 -13.07
N ASP A 35 -2.82 17.18 -12.94
CA ASP A 35 -3.21 18.32 -12.13
C ASP A 35 -2.96 18.07 -10.62
N GLU A 36 -3.08 19.13 -9.82
CA GLU A 36 -2.79 19.05 -8.40
C GLU A 36 -3.81 18.24 -7.60
N ASP A 37 -5.07 18.15 -8.07
CA ASP A 37 -6.11 17.36 -7.41
C ASP A 37 -5.82 15.86 -7.56
N ASP A 38 -5.48 15.41 -8.77
CA ASP A 38 -5.05 14.04 -9.04
C ASP A 38 -3.80 13.67 -8.25
N LYS A 39 -2.80 14.57 -8.19
CA LYS A 39 -1.60 14.35 -7.37
C LYS A 39 -1.95 14.23 -5.89
N MET A 40 -2.88 15.05 -5.39
CA MET A 40 -3.33 15.01 -4.00
C MET A 40 -4.04 13.70 -3.69
N ILE A 41 -4.95 13.24 -4.57
CA ILE A 41 -5.63 11.95 -4.44
C ILE A 41 -4.63 10.80 -4.36
N LEU A 42 -3.63 10.76 -5.25
CA LEU A 42 -2.61 9.70 -5.27
C LEU A 42 -1.73 9.70 -4.00
N LYS A 43 -1.44 10.88 -3.43
CA LYS A 43 -0.74 11.00 -2.14
C LYS A 43 -1.60 10.42 -1.01
N ILE A 44 -2.87 10.81 -0.93
CA ILE A 44 -3.82 10.28 0.07
C ILE A 44 -3.91 8.75 -0.04
N GLN A 45 -4.11 8.23 -1.25
CA GLN A 45 -4.17 6.79 -1.50
C GLN A 45 -2.91 6.08 -1.00
N LYS A 46 -1.72 6.59 -1.34
CA LYS A 46 -0.45 6.01 -0.88
C LYS A 46 -0.33 5.98 0.64
N ASP A 47 -0.73 7.05 1.32
CA ASP A 47 -0.60 7.15 2.77
C ASP A 47 -1.63 6.26 3.49
N SER A 48 -2.86 6.18 2.99
CA SER A 48 -3.87 5.23 3.49
C SER A 48 -3.41 3.78 3.30
N MET A 49 -2.86 3.43 2.14
CA MET A 49 -2.33 2.08 1.87
C MET A 49 -1.14 1.73 2.78
N LYS A 50 -0.21 2.67 3.04
CA LYS A 50 0.89 2.46 4.00
C LYS A 50 0.37 2.21 5.41
N THR A 51 -0.62 3.00 5.83
CA THR A 51 -1.25 2.88 7.14
C THR A 51 -1.91 1.50 7.29
N TYR A 52 -2.65 1.07 6.26
CA TYR A 52 -3.28 -0.23 6.25
C TYR A 52 -2.25 -1.39 6.26
N LYS A 53 -1.19 -1.29 5.45
CA LYS A 53 -0.09 -2.27 5.46
C LYS A 53 0.53 -2.41 6.85
N ARG A 54 0.75 -1.29 7.56
CA ARG A 54 1.27 -1.31 8.93
C ARG A 54 0.32 -2.04 9.87
N ALA A 55 -0.99 -1.80 9.76
CA ALA A 55 -2.00 -2.51 10.55
C ALA A 55 -2.00 -4.02 10.27
N LEU A 56 -1.89 -4.45 9.01
CA LEU A 56 -1.73 -5.86 8.66
C LEU A 56 -0.47 -6.46 9.28
N GLY A 57 0.66 -5.76 9.23
CA GLY A 57 1.91 -6.19 9.86
C GLY A 57 1.79 -6.38 11.38
N LEU A 58 1.11 -5.46 12.07
CA LEU A 58 0.85 -5.58 13.51
C LEU A 58 -0.07 -6.76 13.84
N ARG A 59 -1.15 -6.95 13.06
CA ARG A 59 -2.04 -8.11 13.23
C ARG A 59 -1.29 -9.42 13.07
N ILE A 60 -0.50 -9.56 12.00
CA ILE A 60 0.30 -10.76 11.78
C ILE A 60 1.27 -11.00 12.94
N TYR A 61 1.90 -9.95 13.47
CA TYR A 61 2.83 -10.06 14.60
C TYR A 61 2.15 -10.52 15.90
N TRP A 62 0.90 -10.12 16.16
CA TRP A 62 0.17 -10.52 17.37
C TRP A 62 -0.42 -11.93 17.31
N GLU A 63 -0.52 -12.53 16.12
CA GLU A 63 -1.06 -13.88 15.88
C GLU A 63 0.05 -14.94 15.73
N ILE A 64 1.33 -14.55 15.83
CA ILE A 64 2.52 -15.42 15.76
C ILE A 64 3.07 -15.59 17.18
#